data_AF-A0A6I2A1W7-F1
#
_entry.id   AF-A0A6I2A1W7-F1
#
_cell.length_a   1.000
_cell.length_b   1.000
_cell.length_c   1.000
_cell.angle_alpha   90.00
_cell.angle_beta   90.00
_cell.angle_gamma   90.00
#
_symmetry.space_group_name_H-M   'P 1'
#
loop_
_entity.id
_entity.type
_entity.pdbx_description
1 polymer ?
#
loop_
_entity_poly.entity_id
_entity_poly.type
_entity_poly.pdbx_seq_one_letter_code
_entity_poly.pdbx_strand_id
1 'polypeptide(L)'
;MDWWVVLEIFIGAGLAVGFVILVENLRKPKLVLTIDNPQDHSYPAHANKPAETVRTLRLIVENRDLPRLAKWMSRNTASRCYGFITFYHLNDGQEVFGRSMPIKWSKLPGVQRFPDGRLEAYTFDSVKYIEIHAGYTEILDVTARYDNDAECYGWCYDNYFSNPLWRNPDWKLNSGRYLVKVEVICAGGHCVDLFRLINDVPVNAFRLENAQPDDDKKVKKP
;
A
#
# COMPACT_ATOMS: atom_id res chain seq x y z
N MET A 1 -36.29 18.62 -44.32
CA MET A 1 -35.36 18.60 -43.17
C MET A 1 -33.97 18.62 -43.74
N ASP A 2 -33.22 19.70 -43.48
CA ASP A 2 -31.91 19.88 -44.10
C ASP A 2 -30.93 18.87 -43.52
N TRP A 3 -30.35 18.04 -44.38
CA TRP A 3 -29.39 17.00 -44.01
C TRP A 3 -28.19 17.56 -43.21
N TRP A 4 -27.82 18.81 -43.48
CA TRP A 4 -26.78 19.53 -42.73
C TRP A 4 -27.12 19.69 -41.25
N VAL A 5 -28.36 20.05 -40.93
CA VAL A 5 -28.80 20.19 -39.53
C VAL A 5 -28.72 18.85 -38.79
N VAL A 6 -29.04 17.75 -39.47
CA VAL A 6 -28.95 16.40 -38.90
C VAL A 6 -27.50 16.05 -38.59
N LEU A 7 -26.58 16.31 -39.51
CA LEU A 7 -25.16 16.05 -39.33
C LEU A 7 -24.58 16.87 -38.17
N GLU A 8 -24.92 18.16 -38.09
CA GLU A 8 -24.49 19.05 -36.99
C GLU A 8 -24.94 18.54 -35.62
N ILE A 9 -26.19 18.08 -35.51
CA ILE A 9 -26.73 17.49 -34.29
C ILE A 9 -25.93 16.26 -33.87
N PHE A 10 -25.62 15.35 -34.81
CA PHE A 10 -24.85 14.15 -34.50
C PHE A 10 -23.41 14.45 -34.07
N ILE A 11 -22.75 15.40 -34.74
CA ILE A 11 -21.40 15.84 -34.36
C ILE A 11 -21.42 16.47 -32.96
N GLY A 12 -22.38 17.36 -32.70
CA GLY A 12 -22.54 17.99 -31.38
C GLY A 12 -22.78 16.98 -30.27
N ALA A 13 -23.68 16.02 -30.49
CA ALA A 13 -23.95 14.94 -29.55
C ALA A 13 -22.70 14.06 -29.31
N GLY A 14 -21.98 13.70 -30.37
CA GLY A 14 -20.75 12.91 -30.27
C GLY A 14 -19.66 13.61 -29.47
N LEU A 15 -19.44 14.90 -29.72
CA LEU A 15 -18.48 15.71 -28.96
C LEU A 15 -18.87 15.83 -27.49
N ALA A 16 -20.16 16.04 -27.19
CA ALA A 16 -20.65 16.09 -25.81
C ALA A 16 -20.40 14.77 -25.07
N VAL A 17 -20.73 13.64 -25.68
CA VAL A 17 -20.47 12.30 -25.10
C VAL A 17 -18.97 12.07 -24.88
N GLY A 18 -18.14 12.38 -25.89
CA GLY A 18 -16.69 12.26 -25.77
C GLY A 18 -16.11 13.13 -24.65
N PHE A 19 -16.61 14.35 -24.51
CA PHE A 19 -16.21 15.26 -23.44
C PHE A 19 -16.61 14.73 -22.06
N VAL A 20 -17.83 14.21 -21.89
CA VAL A 20 -18.28 13.59 -20.63
C VAL A 20 -17.40 12.40 -20.26
N ILE A 21 -17.08 11.51 -21.20
CA ILE A 21 -16.19 10.36 -20.97
C ILE A 21 -14.80 10.84 -20.53
N LEU A 22 -14.27 11.87 -21.18
CA LEU A 22 -12.97 12.46 -20.84
C LEU A 22 -12.98 13.03 -19.41
N VAL A 23 -14.00 13.81 -19.07
CA VAL A 23 -14.16 14.41 -17.73
C VAL A 23 -14.29 13.32 -16.67
N GLU A 24 -15.13 12.31 -16.89
CA GLU A 24 -15.33 11.22 -15.95
C GLU A 24 -14.05 10.41 -15.74
N ASN A 25 -13.30 10.14 -16.82
CA ASN A 25 -12.02 9.47 -16.72
C ASN A 25 -10.96 10.30 -15.98
N LEU A 26 -10.95 11.63 -16.17
CA LEU A 26 -10.09 12.54 -15.42
C LEU A 26 -10.45 12.58 -13.93
N ARG A 27 -11.73 12.48 -13.58
CA ARG A 27 -12.22 12.52 -12.19
C ARG A 27 -11.95 11.24 -11.41
N LYS A 28 -11.66 10.10 -12.04
CA LYS A 28 -11.30 8.85 -11.33
C LYS A 28 -10.12 9.05 -10.38
N PRO A 29 -10.05 8.36 -9.24
CA PRO A 29 -8.89 8.44 -8.34
C PRO A 29 -7.61 8.02 -9.09
N LYS A 30 -6.49 8.67 -8.79
CA LYS A 30 -5.18 8.36 -9.37
C LYS A 30 -4.19 8.10 -8.26
N LEU A 31 -4.17 6.85 -7.79
CA LEU A 31 -3.27 6.41 -6.75
C LEU A 31 -1.86 6.21 -7.30
N VAL A 32 -0.86 6.62 -6.51
CA VAL A 32 0.56 6.39 -6.78
C VAL A 32 1.24 5.96 -5.49
N LEU A 33 2.15 4.98 -5.60
CA LEU A 33 2.96 4.51 -4.49
C LEU A 33 4.36 5.11 -4.59
N THR A 34 4.88 5.60 -3.47
CA THR A 34 6.26 6.10 -3.38
C THR A 34 6.92 5.58 -2.10
N ILE A 35 8.23 5.36 -2.14
CA ILE A 35 8.99 4.93 -0.98
C ILE A 35 9.08 6.08 0.02
N ASP A 36 8.74 5.80 1.28
CA ASP A 36 8.93 6.72 2.39
C ASP A 36 10.25 6.44 3.11
N ASN A 37 10.70 7.40 3.92
CA ASN A 37 11.82 7.19 4.81
C ASN A 37 11.48 6.09 5.84
N PRO A 38 12.39 5.13 6.09
CA PRO A 38 12.23 4.18 7.18
C PRO A 38 11.97 4.89 8.51
N GLN A 39 11.16 4.27 9.37
CA GLN A 39 10.95 4.77 10.73
C GLN A 39 11.55 3.85 11.75
N ASP A 40 12.36 4.42 12.61
CA ASP A 40 12.87 3.76 13.79
C ASP A 40 12.01 4.19 14.99
N HIS A 41 11.48 3.22 15.72
CA HIS A 41 10.85 3.46 17.02
C HIS A 41 11.64 2.72 18.08
N SER A 42 11.84 3.38 19.22
CA SER A 42 12.37 2.75 20.43
C SER A 42 11.30 2.72 21.51
N TYR A 43 11.17 1.58 22.15
CA TYR A 43 10.31 1.35 23.29
C TYR A 43 11.18 1.23 24.54
N PRO A 44 10.86 1.95 25.63
CA PRO A 44 11.60 1.80 26.87
C PRO A 44 11.40 0.39 27.43
N ALA A 45 12.45 -0.17 28.06
CA ALA A 45 12.46 -1.54 28.57
C ALA A 45 11.28 -1.89 29.50
N HIS A 46 10.72 -0.89 30.19
CA HIS A 46 9.59 -1.06 31.11
C HIS A 46 8.20 -1.02 30.45
N ALA A 47 8.10 -0.78 29.13
CA ALA A 47 6.81 -0.60 28.45
C ALA A 47 6.05 -1.90 28.14
N ASN A 48 6.55 -3.06 28.61
CA ASN A 48 5.96 -4.38 28.34
C ASN A 48 5.67 -4.60 26.83
N LYS A 49 6.60 -4.15 25.99
CA LYS A 49 6.54 -4.30 24.53
C LYS A 49 7.33 -5.54 24.10
N PRO A 50 6.94 -6.22 23.01
CA PRO A 50 7.63 -7.42 22.52
C PRO A 50 9.04 -7.17 21.93
N ALA A 51 9.44 -5.91 21.77
CA ALA A 51 10.73 -5.48 21.22
C ALA A 51 11.13 -4.13 21.85
N GLU A 52 12.42 -3.87 21.94
CA GLU A 52 13.00 -2.59 22.41
C GLU A 52 13.14 -1.59 21.27
N THR A 53 13.41 -2.07 20.05
CA THR A 53 13.49 -1.24 18.86
C THR A 53 12.79 -1.89 17.67
N VAL A 54 12.24 -1.06 16.79
CA VAL A 54 11.66 -1.51 15.53
C VAL A 54 12.01 -0.53 14.43
N ARG A 55 12.45 -1.06 13.29
CA ARG A 55 12.57 -0.31 12.05
C ARG A 55 11.50 -0.77 11.07
N THR A 56 10.64 0.14 10.67
CA THR A 56 9.54 -0.12 9.73
C THR A 56 9.85 0.52 8.39
N LEU A 57 9.70 -0.26 7.32
CA LEU A 57 9.75 0.22 5.94
C LEU A 57 8.35 0.55 5.47
N ARG A 58 8.19 1.73 4.87
CA ARG A 58 6.88 2.31 4.58
C ARG A 58 6.80 2.80 3.15
N LEU A 59 5.58 2.84 2.65
CA LEU A 59 5.22 3.48 1.40
C LEU A 59 4.22 4.61 1.69
N ILE A 60 4.29 5.66 0.88
CA ILE A 60 3.26 6.68 0.79
C ILE A 60 2.33 6.31 -0.35
N VAL A 61 1.04 6.32 -0.08
CA VAL A 61 -0.03 6.18 -1.06
C VAL A 61 -0.65 7.56 -1.26
N GLU A 62 -0.47 8.13 -2.45
CA GLU A 62 -0.98 9.46 -2.81
C GLU A 62 -2.13 9.33 -3.80
N ASN A 63 -3.26 9.99 -3.53
CA ASN A 63 -4.27 10.24 -4.58
C ASN A 63 -3.94 11.56 -5.28
N ARG A 64 -3.25 11.51 -6.41
CA ARG A 64 -2.71 12.70 -7.07
C ARG A 64 -3.81 13.70 -7.47
N ASP A 65 -3.52 14.97 -7.26
CA ASP A 65 -4.34 16.07 -7.76
C ASP A 65 -4.55 16.05 -9.28
N LEU A 66 -5.59 16.74 -9.75
CA LEU A 66 -5.71 17.08 -11.17
C LEU A 66 -4.65 18.12 -11.57
N PRO A 67 -4.17 18.08 -12.83
CA PRO A 67 -3.26 19.11 -13.34
C PRO A 67 -3.92 20.49 -13.26
N ARG A 68 -3.11 21.55 -13.15
CA ARG A 68 -3.59 22.93 -12.88
C ARG A 68 -4.76 23.37 -13.77
N LEU A 69 -4.73 23.04 -15.06
CA LEU A 69 -5.78 23.40 -16.03
C LEU A 69 -7.13 22.72 -15.75
N ALA A 70 -7.13 21.59 -15.06
CA ALA A 70 -8.30 20.80 -14.73
C ALA A 70 -8.68 20.88 -13.24
N LYS A 71 -7.99 21.69 -12.43
CA LYS A 71 -8.27 21.80 -10.97
C LYS A 71 -9.66 22.36 -10.64
N TRP A 72 -10.32 23.01 -11.60
CA TRP A 72 -11.71 23.44 -11.45
C TRP A 72 -12.67 22.24 -11.32
N MET A 73 -12.28 21.07 -11.85
CA MET A 73 -12.93 19.80 -11.58
C MET A 73 -12.22 19.18 -10.38
N SER A 74 -12.96 18.77 -9.35
CA SER A 74 -12.37 18.00 -8.25
C SER A 74 -12.17 16.54 -8.67
N ARG A 75 -11.01 15.95 -8.36
CA ARG A 75 -10.82 14.50 -8.51
C ARG A 75 -11.62 13.79 -7.42
N ASN A 76 -12.24 12.67 -7.75
CA ASN A 76 -12.96 11.86 -6.80
C ASN A 76 -11.99 11.32 -5.71
N THR A 77 -12.48 11.29 -4.48
CA THR A 77 -11.82 10.59 -3.37
C THR A 77 -11.61 9.13 -3.73
N ALA A 78 -10.44 8.58 -3.39
CA ALA A 78 -10.22 7.14 -3.44
C ALA A 78 -10.90 6.52 -2.22
N SER A 79 -12.19 6.20 -2.34
CA SER A 79 -12.97 5.61 -1.26
C SER A 79 -12.74 4.11 -1.16
N ARG A 80 -12.86 3.60 0.08
CA ARG A 80 -12.71 2.19 0.42
C ARG A 80 -11.38 1.59 -0.03
N CYS A 81 -10.26 2.27 0.24
CA CYS A 81 -8.94 1.78 -0.11
C CYS A 81 -8.53 0.58 0.76
N TYR A 82 -8.19 -0.53 0.12
CA TYR A 82 -7.57 -1.71 0.71
C TYR A 82 -6.48 -2.22 -0.22
N GLY A 83 -5.77 -3.29 0.15
CA GLY A 83 -4.69 -3.76 -0.70
C GLY A 83 -3.97 -4.98 -0.16
N PHE A 84 -3.00 -5.41 -0.96
CA PHE A 84 -2.23 -6.61 -0.72
C PHE A 84 -0.74 -6.37 -0.99
N ILE A 85 0.10 -7.07 -0.25
CA ILE A 85 1.54 -7.13 -0.42
C ILE A 85 1.90 -8.56 -0.76
N THR A 86 2.59 -8.77 -1.87
CA THR A 86 3.11 -10.09 -2.25
C THR A 86 4.62 -10.03 -2.35
N PHE A 87 5.29 -10.97 -1.69
CA PHE A 87 6.74 -11.08 -1.67
C PHE A 87 7.19 -12.13 -2.67
N TYR A 88 8.19 -11.80 -3.47
CA TYR A 88 8.79 -12.70 -4.44
C TYR A 88 10.29 -12.80 -4.22
N HIS A 89 10.86 -13.95 -4.52
CA HIS A 89 12.31 -14.12 -4.56
C HIS A 89 12.90 -13.29 -5.70
N LEU A 90 14.00 -12.57 -5.42
CA LEU A 90 14.62 -11.68 -6.42
C LEU A 90 15.20 -12.45 -7.63
N ASN A 91 15.60 -13.72 -7.44
CA ASN A 91 16.30 -14.50 -8.45
C ASN A 91 15.36 -15.08 -9.51
N ASP A 92 14.27 -15.72 -9.10
CA ASP A 92 13.37 -16.48 -9.97
C ASP A 92 11.96 -15.87 -10.09
N GLY A 93 11.64 -14.84 -9.28
CA GLY A 93 10.33 -14.21 -9.28
C GLY A 93 9.21 -15.10 -8.73
N GLN A 94 9.52 -16.19 -8.03
CA GLN A 94 8.51 -17.02 -7.37
C GLN A 94 8.01 -16.36 -6.09
N GLU A 95 6.72 -16.55 -5.79
CA GLU A 95 6.14 -16.07 -4.53
C GLU A 95 6.76 -16.78 -3.34
N VAL A 96 7.21 -16.01 -2.34
CA VAL A 96 7.86 -16.55 -1.13
C VAL A 96 6.86 -17.33 -0.28
N PHE A 97 5.61 -16.86 -0.20
CA PHE A 97 4.57 -17.44 0.66
C PHE A 97 3.47 -18.19 -0.10
N GLY A 98 3.46 -18.12 -1.43
CA GLY A 98 2.36 -18.63 -2.26
C GLY A 98 1.00 -17.97 -2.00
N ARG A 99 1.00 -16.79 -1.34
CA ARG A 99 -0.19 -16.00 -1.01
C ARG A 99 0.19 -14.53 -0.80
N SER A 100 -0.80 -13.66 -0.92
CA SER A 100 -0.66 -12.23 -0.63
C SER A 100 -1.06 -11.89 0.80
N MET A 101 -0.32 -10.98 1.43
CA MET A 101 -0.57 -10.43 2.77
C MET A 101 -1.48 -9.20 2.67
N PRO A 102 -2.53 -9.05 3.50
CA PRO A 102 -3.31 -7.82 3.53
C PRO A 102 -2.47 -6.64 4.06
N ILE A 103 -2.67 -5.46 3.48
CA ILE A 103 -1.96 -4.26 3.91
C ILE A 103 -2.41 -3.77 5.29
N LYS A 104 -1.55 -2.99 5.95
CA LYS A 104 -1.89 -2.23 7.15
C LYS A 104 -1.56 -0.76 6.96
N TRP A 105 -2.57 0.09 7.11
CA TRP A 105 -2.42 1.54 7.15
C TRP A 105 -1.87 1.99 8.50
N SER A 106 -0.84 2.83 8.51
CA SER A 106 -0.10 3.20 9.74
C SER A 106 -0.94 4.05 10.71
N LYS A 107 -1.88 4.85 10.20
CA LYS A 107 -2.74 5.74 11.02
C LYS A 107 -3.86 5.01 11.76
N LEU A 108 -4.21 3.80 11.33
CA LEU A 108 -5.30 3.08 11.95
C LEU A 108 -4.84 2.53 13.30
N PRO A 109 -5.64 2.73 14.37
CA PRO A 109 -5.25 2.31 15.69
C PRO A 109 -4.95 0.81 15.69
N GLY A 110 -3.81 0.47 16.29
CA GLY A 110 -3.48 -0.90 16.67
C GLY A 110 -4.39 -1.40 17.78
N VAL A 111 -4.16 -2.64 18.20
CA VAL A 111 -4.88 -3.25 19.32
C VAL A 111 -4.64 -2.43 20.60
N GLN A 112 -5.72 -1.98 21.26
CA GLN A 112 -5.63 -1.42 22.60
C GLN A 112 -5.73 -2.57 23.62
N ARG A 113 -4.90 -2.51 24.66
CA ARG A 113 -5.03 -3.39 25.83
C ARG A 113 -5.89 -2.67 26.87
N PHE A 114 -6.89 -3.35 27.39
CA PHE A 114 -7.61 -2.84 28.56
C PHE A 114 -6.70 -2.82 29.80
N PRO A 115 -7.02 -1.99 30.79
CA PRO A 115 -6.35 -1.99 32.10
C PRO A 115 -6.38 -3.35 32.82
N ASP A 116 -7.34 -4.23 32.50
CA ASP A 116 -7.49 -5.57 33.09
C ASP A 116 -6.60 -6.65 32.42
N GLY A 117 -5.78 -6.26 31.44
CA GLY A 117 -4.88 -7.16 30.72
C GLY A 117 -5.55 -7.94 29.58
N ARG A 118 -6.86 -7.80 29.36
CA ARG A 118 -7.53 -8.42 28.20
C ARG A 118 -7.19 -7.62 26.93
N LEU A 119 -6.85 -8.34 25.87
CA LEU A 119 -6.72 -7.76 24.52
C LEU A 119 -8.13 -7.55 23.98
N GLU A 120 -8.59 -6.30 23.89
CA GLU A 120 -9.75 -6.02 23.06
C GLU A 120 -9.27 -5.90 21.62
N ALA A 121 -9.54 -6.94 20.84
CA ALA A 121 -9.47 -6.80 19.40
C ALA A 121 -10.53 -5.75 19.02
N TYR A 122 -10.10 -4.53 18.66
CA TYR A 122 -10.99 -3.62 17.95
C TYR A 122 -11.63 -4.40 16.81
N THR A 123 -12.95 -4.35 16.81
CA THR A 123 -13.89 -5.17 16.06
C THR A 123 -13.36 -5.57 14.68
N PHE A 124 -13.39 -6.87 14.43
CA PHE A 124 -13.00 -7.61 13.23
C PHE A 124 -13.77 -7.18 11.97
N ASP A 125 -13.76 -5.91 11.59
CA ASP A 125 -13.96 -5.60 10.18
C ASP A 125 -12.62 -5.89 9.48
N SER A 126 -12.51 -7.14 9.00
CA SER A 126 -11.31 -7.76 8.44
C SER A 126 -10.62 -6.97 7.32
N VAL A 127 -11.29 -5.94 6.81
CA VAL A 127 -10.70 -4.98 5.88
C VAL A 127 -10.94 -3.58 6.42
N LYS A 128 -9.94 -3.03 7.12
CA LYS A 128 -9.98 -1.62 7.50
C LYS A 128 -9.68 -0.78 6.27
N TYR A 129 -10.75 -0.36 5.60
CA TYR A 129 -10.64 0.56 4.49
C TYR A 129 -10.29 1.97 4.97
N ILE A 130 -9.62 2.74 4.13
CA ILE A 130 -9.45 4.19 4.33
C ILE A 130 -9.91 4.97 3.12
N GLU A 131 -10.10 6.28 3.29
CA GLU A 131 -10.37 7.20 2.20
C GLU A 131 -9.16 8.09 1.96
N ILE A 132 -8.75 8.26 0.70
CA ILE A 132 -7.65 9.14 0.32
C ILE A 132 -8.19 10.24 -0.59
N HIS A 133 -8.38 11.43 -0.03
CA HIS A 133 -8.84 12.60 -0.79
C HIS A 133 -7.80 13.03 -1.85
N ALA A 134 -8.25 13.70 -2.90
CA ALA A 134 -7.36 14.23 -3.93
C ALA A 134 -6.33 15.22 -3.32
N GLY A 135 -5.06 15.01 -3.63
CA GLY A 135 -3.93 15.77 -3.08
C GLY A 135 -3.45 15.29 -1.71
N TYR A 136 -4.13 14.31 -1.10
CA TYR A 136 -3.75 13.76 0.21
C TYR A 136 -2.95 12.47 0.07
N THR A 137 -2.24 12.16 1.16
CA THR A 137 -1.37 11.00 1.29
C THR A 137 -1.71 10.20 2.53
N GLU A 138 -1.51 8.89 2.41
CA GLU A 138 -1.62 7.94 3.50
C GLU A 138 -0.39 7.05 3.57
N ILE A 139 -0.07 6.59 4.77
CA ILE A 139 1.15 5.79 5.02
C ILE A 139 0.76 4.33 5.20
N LEU A 140 1.52 3.49 4.53
CA LEU A 140 1.39 2.04 4.52
C LEU A 140 2.69 1.43 5.02
N ASP A 141 2.61 0.64 6.08
CA ASP A 141 3.75 -0.12 6.58
C ASP A 141 3.85 -1.44 5.78
N VAL A 142 5.04 -1.78 5.28
CA VAL A 142 5.26 -2.97 4.44
C VAL A 142 5.91 -4.09 5.24
N THR A 143 7.04 -3.78 5.88
CA THR A 143 7.82 -4.74 6.67
C THR A 143 8.37 -4.07 7.91
N ALA A 144 8.59 -4.86 8.96
CA ALA A 144 9.25 -4.43 10.17
C ALA A 144 10.41 -5.38 10.52
N ARG A 145 11.49 -4.82 11.06
CA ARG A 145 12.58 -5.56 11.68
C ARG A 145 12.71 -5.11 13.14
N TYR A 146 12.88 -6.05 14.05
CA TYR A 146 12.90 -5.79 15.49
C TYR A 146 14.30 -6.01 16.05
N ASP A 147 14.69 -5.17 16.99
CA ASP A 147 15.91 -5.33 17.78
C ASP A 147 17.14 -5.61 16.89
N ASN A 148 17.78 -6.75 17.10
CA ASN A 148 18.91 -7.24 16.29
C ASN A 148 18.54 -8.50 15.50
N ASP A 149 17.26 -8.70 15.20
CA ASP A 149 16.79 -9.85 14.41
C ASP A 149 17.47 -9.85 13.03
N ALA A 150 17.93 -11.02 12.58
CA ALA A 150 18.49 -11.19 11.24
C ALA A 150 17.38 -11.22 10.17
N GLU A 151 16.20 -11.68 10.56
CA GLU A 151 14.99 -11.71 9.74
C GLU A 151 14.22 -10.39 9.80
N CYS A 152 13.31 -10.20 8.85
CA CYS A 152 12.25 -9.21 8.97
C CYS A 152 10.89 -9.89 8.79
N TYR A 153 9.83 -9.13 9.06
CA TYR A 153 8.46 -9.64 9.01
C TYR A 153 7.62 -8.73 8.14
N GLY A 154 6.81 -9.33 7.26
CA GLY A 154 5.68 -8.63 6.67
C GLY A 154 4.79 -8.06 7.79
N TRP A 155 4.36 -6.82 7.64
CA TRP A 155 3.64 -6.11 8.68
C TRP A 155 2.17 -5.91 8.33
N CYS A 156 1.32 -6.66 9.02
CA CYS A 156 -0.14 -6.61 8.89
C CYS A 156 -0.81 -6.60 10.28
N TYR A 157 -2.14 -6.67 10.32
CA TYR A 157 -2.86 -6.72 11.60
C TYR A 157 -2.65 -8.04 12.37
N ASP A 158 -2.40 -9.15 11.67
CA ASP A 158 -2.21 -10.46 12.30
C ASP A 158 -0.96 -10.50 13.20
N ASN A 159 0.02 -9.63 12.95
CA ASN A 159 1.20 -9.48 13.79
C ASN A 159 0.86 -9.08 15.24
N TYR A 160 -0.29 -8.47 15.51
CA TYR A 160 -0.70 -8.18 16.89
C TYR A 160 -1.20 -9.40 17.66
N PHE A 161 -1.54 -10.49 16.96
CA PHE A 161 -2.10 -11.72 17.53
C PHE A 161 -1.17 -12.93 17.33
N SER A 162 -0.01 -12.73 16.71
CA SER A 162 0.95 -13.79 16.47
C SER A 162 1.65 -14.25 17.76
N ASN A 163 2.20 -15.46 17.71
CA ASN A 163 3.12 -15.96 18.73
C ASN A 163 4.45 -16.36 18.06
N PRO A 164 5.56 -15.64 18.29
CA PRO A 164 5.70 -14.50 19.20
C PRO A 164 4.98 -13.24 18.70
N LEU A 165 4.61 -12.34 19.63
CA LEU A 165 3.94 -11.08 19.30
C LEU A 165 4.82 -10.24 18.36
N TRP A 166 4.17 -9.58 17.39
CA TRP A 166 4.76 -8.76 16.31
C TRP A 166 5.56 -9.53 15.26
N ARG A 167 6.11 -10.69 15.62
CA ARG A 167 6.95 -11.55 14.80
C ARG A 167 6.14 -12.71 14.23
N ASN A 168 5.19 -12.39 13.34
CA ASN A 168 4.31 -13.39 12.75
C ASN A 168 5.12 -14.37 11.88
N PRO A 169 5.25 -15.67 12.25
CA PRO A 169 6.05 -16.62 11.50
C PRO A 169 5.55 -16.83 10.06
N ASP A 170 4.25 -16.65 9.84
CA ASP A 170 3.59 -16.75 8.54
C ASP A 170 4.06 -15.70 7.52
N TRP A 171 4.63 -14.60 8.01
CA TRP A 171 5.16 -13.49 7.21
C TRP A 171 6.65 -13.26 7.48
N LYS A 172 7.36 -14.26 8.00
CA LYS A 172 8.80 -14.17 8.26
C LYS A 172 9.60 -14.24 6.95
N LEU A 173 10.49 -13.28 6.76
CA LEU A 173 11.44 -13.20 5.66
C LEU A 173 12.85 -13.36 6.21
N ASN A 174 13.55 -14.42 5.81
CA ASN A 174 14.95 -14.61 6.16
C ASN A 174 15.82 -13.50 5.55
N SER A 175 17.03 -13.33 6.08
CA SER A 175 18.03 -12.44 5.48
C SER A 175 18.19 -12.73 3.98
N GLY A 176 18.12 -11.69 3.15
CA GLY A 176 18.09 -11.83 1.70
C GLY A 176 17.57 -10.60 0.99
N ARG A 177 17.30 -10.72 -0.31
CA ARG A 177 16.69 -9.67 -1.11
C ARG A 177 15.45 -10.19 -1.81
N TYR A 178 14.41 -9.37 -1.84
CA TYR A 178 13.10 -9.77 -2.33
C TYR A 178 12.53 -8.69 -3.23
N LEU A 179 11.62 -9.09 -4.12
CA LEU A 179 10.71 -8.16 -4.78
C LEU A 179 9.42 -8.09 -3.97
N VAL A 180 8.87 -6.89 -3.83
CA VAL A 180 7.67 -6.61 -3.06
C VAL A 180 6.68 -5.93 -3.98
N LYS A 181 5.66 -6.66 -4.40
CA LYS A 181 4.54 -6.11 -5.17
C LYS A 181 3.51 -5.59 -4.20
N VAL A 182 3.17 -4.32 -4.31
CA VAL A 182 2.13 -3.69 -3.50
C VAL A 182 1.00 -3.28 -4.42
N GLU A 183 -0.19 -3.74 -4.11
CA GLU A 183 -1.42 -3.44 -4.85
C GLU A 183 -2.40 -2.75 -3.91
N VAL A 184 -2.87 -1.56 -4.30
CA VAL A 184 -3.91 -0.83 -3.58
C VAL A 184 -5.12 -0.66 -4.49
N ILE A 185 -6.28 -1.10 -4.02
CA ILE A 185 -7.55 -1.13 -4.73
C ILE A 185 -8.51 -0.17 -4.04
N CYS A 186 -9.24 0.62 -4.82
CA CYS A 186 -10.26 1.53 -4.33
C CYS A 186 -11.49 1.55 -5.26
N ALA A 187 -12.54 2.28 -4.86
CA ALA A 187 -13.69 2.48 -5.72
C ALA A 187 -13.30 3.29 -6.97
N GLY A 188 -13.32 2.63 -8.14
CA GLY A 188 -13.06 3.27 -9.44
C GLY A 188 -11.59 3.37 -9.86
N GLY A 189 -10.67 2.73 -9.13
CA GLY A 189 -9.25 2.67 -9.50
C GLY A 189 -8.46 1.64 -8.70
N HIS A 190 -7.24 1.39 -9.14
CA HIS A 190 -6.24 0.65 -8.38
C HIS A 190 -4.84 1.14 -8.82
N CYS A 191 -3.84 0.94 -7.99
CA CYS A 191 -2.44 1.07 -8.37
C CYS A 191 -1.66 -0.16 -7.94
N VAL A 192 -0.63 -0.48 -8.73
CA VAL A 192 0.30 -1.57 -8.47
C VAL A 192 1.69 -1.03 -8.72
N ASP A 193 2.58 -1.19 -7.74
CA ASP A 193 4.01 -0.93 -7.91
C ASP A 193 4.84 -2.10 -7.37
N LEU A 194 6.06 -2.18 -7.89
CA LEU A 194 7.04 -3.19 -7.52
C LEU A 194 8.27 -2.52 -6.90
N PHE A 195 8.74 -3.07 -5.79
CA PHE A 195 9.88 -2.56 -5.04
C PHE A 195 10.87 -3.68 -4.75
N ARG A 196 12.12 -3.32 -4.44
CA ARG A 196 13.13 -4.22 -3.90
C ARG A 196 13.23 -4.03 -2.40
N LEU A 197 13.18 -5.13 -1.66
CA LEU A 197 13.46 -5.18 -0.23
C LEU A 197 14.89 -5.65 -0.01
N ILE A 198 15.70 -4.83 0.67
CA ILE A 198 17.09 -5.14 1.01
C ILE A 198 17.15 -5.57 2.47
N ASN A 199 17.10 -6.89 2.71
CA ASN A 199 17.03 -7.52 4.03
C ASN A 199 18.34 -8.23 4.43
N ASP A 200 19.38 -8.18 3.62
CA ASP A 200 20.69 -8.82 3.83
C ASP A 200 21.75 -7.87 4.43
N VAL A 201 21.31 -6.80 5.08
CA VAL A 201 22.14 -5.69 5.58
C VAL A 201 21.84 -5.41 7.06
N PRO A 202 22.70 -4.66 7.79
CA PRO A 202 22.41 -4.23 9.16
C PRO A 202 21.13 -3.39 9.25
N VAL A 203 20.55 -3.28 10.46
CA VAL A 203 19.25 -2.62 10.70
C VAL A 203 19.22 -1.19 10.14
N ASN A 204 20.27 -0.39 10.33
CA ASN A 204 20.32 0.99 9.82
C ASN A 204 20.32 1.10 8.28
N ALA A 205 20.71 0.04 7.57
CA ALA A 205 20.75 -0.04 6.12
C ALA A 205 19.54 -0.77 5.52
N PHE A 206 18.69 -1.39 6.36
CA PHE A 206 17.44 -2.03 5.97
C PHE A 206 16.50 -0.99 5.33
N ARG A 207 16.08 -1.27 4.07
CA ARG A 207 15.39 -0.28 3.22
C ARG A 207 14.62 -0.93 2.06
N LEU A 208 13.74 -0.12 1.46
CA LEU A 208 13.13 -0.36 0.16
C LEU A 208 13.89 0.42 -0.92
N GLU A 209 13.94 -0.13 -2.13
CA GLU A 209 14.43 0.53 -3.35
C GLU A 209 13.40 0.37 -4.46
N ASN A 210 13.41 1.26 -5.46
CA ASN A 210 12.55 1.08 -6.63
C ASN A 210 12.97 -0.20 -7.38
N ALA A 211 12.00 -0.92 -7.95
CA ALA A 211 12.30 -2.03 -8.85
C ALA A 211 13.11 -1.54 -10.06
N GLN A 212 13.99 -2.40 -10.55
CA GLN A 212 14.68 -2.19 -11.82
C GLN A 212 13.80 -2.69 -12.97
N PRO A 213 14.00 -2.18 -14.21
CA PRO A 213 13.19 -2.59 -15.37
C PRO A 213 13.17 -4.10 -15.66
N ASP A 214 14.21 -4.84 -15.25
CA ASP A 214 14.28 -6.29 -15.43
C ASP A 214 13.52 -7.08 -14.35
N ASP A 215 13.16 -6.46 -13.22
CA ASP A 215 12.39 -7.13 -12.17
C ASP A 215 10.94 -7.37 -12.59
N ASP A 216 10.36 -6.44 -13.35
CA ASP A 216 9.00 -6.57 -13.89
C ASP A 216 8.82 -7.78 -14.79
N LYS A 217 9.90 -8.28 -15.39
CA LYS A 217 9.88 -9.48 -16.25
C LYS A 217 9.84 -10.77 -15.42
N LYS A 218 10.28 -10.73 -14.16
CA LYS A 218 10.34 -11.89 -13.26
C LYS A 218 9.00 -12.15 -12.59
N VAL A 219 8.27 -11.09 -12.26
CA VAL A 219 6.95 -11.19 -11.63
C VAL A 219 5.90 -11.37 -12.72
N LYS A 220 5.15 -12.47 -12.67
CA LYS A 220 4.02 -12.67 -13.58
C LYS A 220 3.01 -11.54 -13.39
N LYS A 221 2.70 -10.83 -14.48
CA LYS A 221 1.54 -9.94 -14.48
C LYS A 221 0.29 -10.81 -14.39
N PRO A 222 -0.68 -10.44 -13.54
CA PRO A 222 -1.97 -11.12 -13.47
C PRO A 222 -2.68 -11.09 -14.84
#